data_AF-A0A8R1HQC7-F1
#
_entry.id   AF-A0A8R1HQC7-F1
#
_cell.length_a   1.000
_cell.length_b   1.000
_cell.length_c   1.000
_cell.angle_alpha   90.00
_cell.angle_beta   90.00
_cell.angle_gamma   90.00
#
_symmetry.space_group_name_H-M   'P 1'
#
loop_
_entity.id
_entity.type
_entity.pdbx_description
1 polymer ?
#
loop_
_entity_poly.entity_id
_entity_poly.type
_entity_poly.pdbx_seq_one_letter_code
_entity_poly.pdbx_strand_id
1 'polypeptide(L)'
;MSFNRFTTTYWHKNYARIWHYAHFPVLIFLLLLPALFTHPLLLNEAQLVYNPISDRFVAHSQTNMSRLYAALVSWMIVTTFLNIVLNIVCWLRISKYSQASRQQSDYRLFLYSFVTVFIQLIAVSTAILNKLSTDNDPTKTWLLSRIGQTMTLFGSDLLTLSPPYILVVFSKKIRRAVKLVFVKEKPASLPPNFRATRSANSKAIGW
;
A
#
# COMPACT_ATOMS: atom_id res chain seq x y z
N MET A 1 1.62 4.55 -3.16
CA MET A 1 1.79 5.54 -2.07
C MET A 1 3.12 6.28 -2.13
N SER A 2 4.25 5.60 -2.24
CA SER A 2 5.58 6.25 -2.22
C SER A 2 5.84 7.17 -3.41
N PHE A 3 5.30 6.84 -4.59
CA PHE A 3 5.31 7.74 -5.75
C PHE A 3 4.49 9.02 -5.51
N ASN A 4 3.29 8.90 -4.92
CA ASN A 4 2.48 10.04 -4.52
C ASN A 4 3.28 10.97 -3.59
N ARG A 5 3.93 10.41 -2.57
CA ARG A 5 4.79 11.16 -1.68
C ARG A 5 5.98 11.82 -2.41
N PHE A 6 6.67 11.09 -3.27
CA PHE A 6 7.76 11.64 -4.09
C PHE A 6 7.30 12.88 -4.86
N THR A 7 6.14 12.81 -5.52
CA THR A 7 5.57 13.96 -6.24
C THR A 7 5.19 15.14 -5.33
N THR A 8 4.68 14.89 -4.11
CA THR A 8 4.44 15.98 -3.14
C THR A 8 5.74 16.69 -2.73
N THR A 9 6.81 15.93 -2.52
CA THR A 9 8.10 16.46 -2.03
C THR A 9 8.89 17.18 -3.12
N TYR A 10 8.88 16.68 -4.35
CA TYR A 10 9.66 17.27 -5.46
C TYR A 10 8.87 18.29 -6.29
N TRP A 11 7.57 18.06 -6.51
CA TRP A 11 6.72 18.89 -7.36
C TRP A 11 5.55 19.51 -6.59
N HIS A 12 5.79 20.00 -5.38
CA HIS A 12 4.78 20.71 -4.58
C HIS A 12 3.93 21.68 -5.42
N LYS A 13 4.56 22.57 -6.20
CA LYS A 13 3.83 23.66 -6.90
C LYS A 13 2.83 23.13 -7.94
N ASN A 14 3.17 22.04 -8.62
CA ASN A 14 2.35 21.45 -9.67
C ASN A 14 1.56 20.22 -9.21
N TYR A 15 1.75 19.78 -7.96
CA TYR A 15 1.15 18.57 -7.41
C TYR A 15 -0.36 18.51 -7.64
N ALA A 16 -1.09 19.58 -7.31
CA ALA A 16 -2.54 19.63 -7.46
C ALA A 16 -2.99 19.46 -8.92
N ARG A 17 -2.28 20.09 -9.86
CA ARG A 17 -2.58 19.99 -11.30
C ARG A 17 -2.27 18.60 -11.84
N ILE A 18 -1.10 18.05 -11.50
CA ILE A 18 -0.67 16.71 -11.94
C ILE A 18 -1.67 15.66 -11.45
N TRP A 19 -2.00 15.67 -10.16
CA TRP A 19 -2.87 14.66 -9.58
C TRP A 19 -4.34 14.82 -9.97
N HIS A 20 -4.80 16.02 -10.33
CA HIS A 20 -6.16 16.19 -10.85
C HIS A 20 -6.41 15.35 -12.10
N TYR A 21 -5.45 15.32 -13.03
CA TYR A 21 -5.55 14.53 -14.27
C TYR A 21 -5.04 13.11 -14.10
N ALA A 22 -3.97 12.90 -13.33
CA ALA A 22 -3.33 11.58 -13.20
C ALA A 22 -4.08 10.61 -12.29
N HIS A 23 -4.97 11.09 -11.41
CA HIS A 23 -5.62 10.23 -10.41
C HIS A 23 -6.42 9.07 -11.03
N PHE A 24 -7.30 9.35 -11.99
CA PHE A 24 -8.13 8.31 -12.62
C PHE A 24 -7.31 7.32 -13.46
N PRO A 25 -6.39 7.75 -14.35
CA PRO A 25 -5.51 6.83 -15.07
C PRO A 25 -4.69 5.93 -14.14
N VAL A 26 -4.15 6.47 -13.05
CA VAL A 26 -3.37 5.69 -12.07
C VAL A 26 -4.24 4.64 -11.38
N LEU A 27 -5.50 4.96 -11.04
CA LEU A 27 -6.41 3.98 -10.44
C LEU A 27 -6.76 2.86 -11.43
N ILE A 28 -7.06 3.19 -12.69
CA ILE A 28 -7.34 2.19 -13.73
C ILE A 28 -6.11 1.29 -13.92
N PHE A 29 -4.91 1.88 -14.00
CA PHE A 29 -3.67 1.14 -14.10
C PHE A 29 -3.46 0.19 -12.91
N LEU A 30 -3.70 0.65 -11.68
CA LEU A 30 -3.59 -0.17 -10.47
C LEU A 30 -4.60 -1.33 -10.43
N LEU A 31 -5.77 -1.17 -11.07
CA LEU A 31 -6.79 -2.21 -11.16
C LEU A 31 -6.47 -3.25 -12.24
N LEU A 32 -6.08 -2.79 -13.43
CA LEU A 32 -5.87 -3.65 -14.59
C LEU A 32 -4.54 -4.42 -14.52
N LEU A 33 -3.53 -3.84 -13.89
CA LEU A 33 -2.20 -4.42 -13.87
C LEU A 33 -2.15 -5.79 -13.15
N PRO A 34 -2.74 -5.96 -11.95
CA PRO A 34 -2.86 -7.28 -11.34
C PRO A 34 -3.61 -8.29 -12.22
N ALA A 35 -4.69 -7.86 -12.90
CA ALA A 35 -5.48 -8.72 -13.77
C ALA A 35 -4.69 -9.26 -14.97
N LEU A 36 -3.74 -8.47 -15.51
CA LEU A 36 -2.83 -8.92 -16.57
C LEU A 36 -1.92 -10.06 -16.09
N PHE A 37 -1.42 -9.99 -14.85
CA PHE A 37 -0.56 -11.04 -14.29
C PHE A 37 -1.34 -12.27 -13.81
N THR A 38 -2.60 -12.08 -13.38
CA THR A 38 -3.45 -13.17 -12.89
C THR A 38 -4.39 -13.76 -13.95
N HIS A 39 -4.35 -13.29 -15.19
CA HIS A 39 -5.18 -13.82 -16.27
C HIS A 39 -5.12 -15.36 -16.45
N PRO A 40 -3.98 -16.07 -16.22
CA PRO A 40 -3.95 -17.53 -16.37
C PRO A 40 -4.83 -18.23 -15.33
N LEU A 41 -5.04 -17.64 -14.15
CA LEU A 41 -5.95 -18.18 -13.14
C LEU A 41 -7.43 -18.03 -13.54
N LEU A 42 -7.76 -17.06 -14.39
CA LEU A 42 -9.13 -16.81 -14.83
C LEU A 42 -9.54 -17.73 -15.99
N LEU A 43 -8.56 -18.18 -16.79
CA LEU A 43 -8.81 -18.99 -17.98
C LEU A 43 -8.69 -20.50 -17.73
N ASN A 44 -7.97 -20.91 -16.69
CA ASN A 44 -7.77 -22.33 -16.38
C ASN A 44 -8.74 -22.78 -15.28
N GLU A 45 -9.37 -23.94 -15.47
CA GLU A 45 -10.25 -24.52 -14.47
C GLU A 45 -9.52 -24.79 -13.15
N ALA A 46 -10.17 -24.47 -12.04
CA ALA A 46 -9.74 -24.82 -10.70
C ALA A 46 -10.50 -26.06 -10.23
N GLN A 47 -9.77 -27.11 -9.90
CA GLN A 47 -10.31 -28.34 -9.34
C GLN A 47 -10.08 -28.34 -7.83
N LEU A 48 -11.13 -28.62 -7.06
CA LEU A 48 -11.02 -28.82 -5.61
C LEU A 48 -10.61 -30.27 -5.36
N VAL A 49 -9.35 -30.47 -4.96
CA VAL A 49 -8.83 -31.79 -4.62
C VAL A 49 -8.77 -31.91 -3.11
N TYR A 50 -9.36 -32.98 -2.56
CA TYR A 50 -9.22 -33.29 -1.15
C TYR A 50 -7.78 -33.74 -0.87
N ASN A 51 -7.09 -33.01 0.00
CA ASN A 51 -5.74 -33.35 0.44
C ASN A 51 -5.82 -34.12 1.77
N PRO A 52 -5.58 -35.44 1.77
CA PRO A 52 -5.69 -36.27 2.98
C PRO A 52 -4.62 -35.95 4.04
N ILE A 53 -3.53 -35.28 3.66
CA ILE A 53 -2.44 -34.92 4.58
C ILE A 53 -2.82 -33.69 5.43
N SER A 54 -3.62 -32.79 4.85
CA SER A 54 -4.05 -31.55 5.52
C SER A 54 -5.49 -31.56 5.99
N ASP A 55 -6.24 -32.63 5.71
CA ASP A 55 -7.69 -32.78 5.99
C ASP A 55 -8.50 -31.56 5.49
N ARG A 56 -8.18 -31.11 4.27
CA ARG A 56 -8.72 -29.88 3.67
C ARG A 56 -8.86 -30.04 2.16
N PHE A 57 -9.85 -29.36 1.60
CA PHE A 57 -9.96 -29.16 0.15
C PHE A 57 -8.97 -28.08 -0.28
N VAL A 58 -8.11 -28.41 -1.25
CA VAL A 58 -7.14 -27.48 -1.83
C VAL A 58 -7.53 -27.25 -3.29
N ALA A 59 -7.64 -26.00 -3.69
CA ALA A 59 -7.87 -25.64 -5.08
C ALA A 59 -6.57 -25.85 -5.87
N HIS A 60 -6.55 -26.87 -6.73
CA HIS A 60 -5.51 -27.11 -7.71
C HIS A 60 -5.99 -26.59 -9.07
N SER A 61 -5.24 -25.66 -9.66
CA SER A 61 -5.46 -25.25 -11.06
C SER A 61 -4.45 -25.95 -11.96
N GLN A 62 -4.85 -26.29 -13.18
CA GLN A 62 -3.96 -26.83 -14.23
C GLN A 62 -2.90 -25.83 -14.71
N THR A 63 -2.89 -24.62 -14.16
CA THR A 63 -1.92 -23.57 -14.45
C THR A 63 -0.52 -23.95 -13.95
N ASN A 64 0.50 -23.64 -14.75
CA ASN A 64 1.91 -23.70 -14.34
C ASN A 64 2.21 -22.74 -13.16
N MET A 65 2.00 -23.20 -11.93
CA MET A 65 2.16 -22.41 -10.70
C MET A 65 3.57 -21.82 -10.56
N SER A 66 4.62 -22.55 -10.98
CA SER A 66 6.00 -22.03 -10.93
C SER A 66 6.18 -20.77 -11.79
N ARG A 67 5.59 -20.72 -13.00
CA ARG A 67 5.64 -19.51 -13.86
C ARG A 67 4.87 -18.34 -13.26
N LEU A 68 3.70 -18.63 -12.66
CA LEU A 68 2.89 -17.62 -12.00
C LEU A 68 3.62 -17.02 -10.79
N TYR A 69 4.17 -17.86 -9.92
CA TYR A 69 4.98 -17.43 -8.78
C TYR A 69 6.24 -16.69 -9.23
N ALA A 70 6.90 -17.12 -10.30
CA ALA A 70 8.06 -16.41 -10.85
C ALA A 70 7.68 -14.98 -11.29
N ALA A 71 6.61 -14.81 -12.07
CA ALA A 71 6.14 -13.50 -12.51
C ALA A 71 5.73 -12.61 -11.32
N LEU A 72 5.00 -13.15 -10.35
CA LEU A 72 4.55 -12.43 -9.17
C LEU A 72 5.72 -12.01 -8.27
N VAL A 73 6.67 -12.91 -8.00
CA VAL A 73 7.88 -12.60 -7.23
C VAL A 73 8.74 -11.56 -7.94
N SER A 74 8.96 -11.69 -9.26
CA SER A 74 9.69 -10.69 -10.03
C SER A 74 9.04 -9.30 -9.94
N TRP A 75 7.71 -9.23 -10.07
CA TRP A 75 6.97 -7.99 -9.92
C TRP A 75 7.07 -7.39 -8.51
N MET A 76 6.93 -8.22 -7.48
CA MET A 76 7.07 -7.80 -6.08
C MET A 76 8.48 -7.25 -5.81
N ILE A 77 9.53 -7.90 -6.31
CA ILE A 77 10.92 -7.43 -6.17
C ILE A 77 11.10 -6.05 -6.83
N VAL A 78 10.65 -5.88 -8.08
CA VAL A 78 10.77 -4.60 -8.81
C VAL A 78 10.04 -3.48 -8.07
N THR A 79 8.81 -3.73 -7.63
CA THR A 79 8.00 -2.73 -6.93
C THR A 79 8.56 -2.38 -5.54
N THR A 80 9.06 -3.37 -4.79
CA THR A 80 9.75 -3.13 -3.51
C THR A 80 11.05 -2.37 -3.70
N PHE A 81 11.85 -2.70 -4.71
CA PHE A 81 13.08 -1.97 -5.01
C PHE A 81 12.78 -0.50 -5.34
N LEU A 82 11.82 -0.24 -6.25
CA LEU A 82 11.39 1.12 -6.57
C LEU A 82 10.88 1.86 -5.33
N ASN A 83 10.14 1.19 -4.46
CA ASN A 83 9.65 1.76 -3.22
C ASN A 83 10.79 2.18 -2.27
N ILE A 84 11.82 1.34 -2.12
CA ILE A 84 13.01 1.64 -1.31
C ILE A 84 13.74 2.85 -1.89
N VAL A 85 14.02 2.86 -3.20
CA VAL A 85 14.71 3.97 -3.87
C VAL A 85 13.97 5.29 -3.65
N LEU A 86 12.65 5.32 -3.92
CA LEU A 86 11.84 6.53 -3.72
C LEU A 86 11.83 6.99 -2.26
N ASN A 87 11.84 6.06 -1.30
CA ASN A 87 11.91 6.40 0.12
C ASN A 87 13.25 6.98 0.55
N ILE A 88 14.36 6.42 0.05
CA ILE A 88 15.72 6.94 0.29
C ILE A 88 15.84 8.35 -0.29
N VAL A 89 15.40 8.55 -1.53
CA VAL A 89 15.44 9.87 -2.19
C VAL A 89 14.60 10.89 -1.41
N CYS A 90 13.38 10.53 -0.99
CA CYS A 90 12.56 11.39 -0.13
C CYS A 90 13.26 11.71 1.21
N TRP A 91 13.92 10.73 1.82
CA TRP A 91 14.66 10.93 3.08
C TRP A 91 15.81 11.91 2.93
N LEU A 92 16.66 11.73 1.90
CA LEU A 92 17.80 12.60 1.62
C LEU A 92 17.40 14.05 1.38
N ARG A 93 16.21 14.27 0.80
CA ARG A 93 15.66 15.62 0.62
C ARG A 93 15.19 16.21 1.96
N ILE A 94 14.45 15.43 2.75
CA ILE A 94 13.89 15.88 4.03
C ILE A 94 15.00 16.13 5.07
N SER A 95 16.08 15.34 5.06
CA SER A 95 17.20 15.49 5.99
C SER A 95 18.01 16.77 5.76
N LYS A 96 17.95 17.35 4.56
CA LYS A 96 18.60 18.63 4.22
C LYS A 96 17.82 19.86 4.68
N TYR A 97 16.55 19.73 5.06
CA TYR A 97 15.78 20.85 5.62
C TYR A 97 16.09 21.03 7.11
N SER A 98 16.31 22.28 7.53
CA SER A 98 16.48 22.65 8.94
C SER A 98 15.31 22.16 9.79
N GLN A 99 15.59 21.70 11.03
CA GLN A 99 14.59 21.25 12.00
C GLN A 99 13.44 22.24 12.20
N ALA A 100 13.68 23.55 12.05
CA ALA A 100 12.68 24.60 12.18
C ALA A 100 11.68 24.67 10.99
N SER A 101 12.09 24.23 9.80
CA SER A 101 11.25 24.18 8.59
C SER A 101 10.62 22.79 8.38
N ARG A 102 10.99 21.81 9.21
CA ARG A 102 10.54 20.43 9.09
C ARG A 102 9.06 20.32 9.45
N GLN A 103 8.20 20.40 8.45
CA GLN A 103 6.76 20.25 8.61
C GLN A 103 6.47 18.91 9.29
N GLN A 104 5.84 18.94 10.47
CA GLN A 104 5.59 17.74 11.29
C GLN A 104 4.76 16.68 10.53
N SER A 105 4.02 17.08 9.49
CA SER A 105 3.33 16.19 8.55
C SER A 105 4.28 15.31 7.75
N ASP A 106 5.40 15.84 7.30
CA ASP A 106 6.30 15.19 6.34
C ASP A 106 7.11 14.10 7.02
N TYR A 107 7.49 14.34 8.29
CA TYR A 107 8.13 13.33 9.13
C TYR A 107 7.19 12.14 9.40
N ARG A 108 5.90 12.39 9.64
CA ARG A 108 4.94 11.30 9.86
C ARG A 108 4.64 10.52 8.58
N LEU A 109 4.56 11.20 7.44
CA LEU A 109 4.47 10.57 6.13
C LEU A 109 5.73 9.76 5.79
N PHE A 110 6.90 10.21 6.24
CA PHE A 110 8.13 9.42 6.15
C PHE A 110 8.05 8.14 6.98
N LEU A 111 7.68 8.26 8.25
CA LEU A 111 7.59 7.11 9.14
C LEU A 111 6.56 6.09 8.62
N TYR A 112 5.41 6.56 8.12
CA TYR A 112 4.43 5.74 7.40
C TYR A 112 5.10 4.94 6.27
N SER A 113 5.85 5.62 5.41
CA SER A 113 6.44 4.99 4.22
C SER A 113 7.54 3.98 4.61
N PHE A 114 8.30 4.28 5.66
CA PHE A 114 9.30 3.37 6.22
C PHE A 114 8.66 2.08 6.75
N VAL A 115 7.59 2.17 7.54
CA VAL A 115 6.85 0.99 8.02
C VAL A 115 6.32 0.16 6.85
N THR A 116 5.80 0.80 5.80
CA THR A 116 5.31 0.05 4.63
C THR A 116 6.41 -0.67 3.85
N VAL A 117 7.66 -0.19 3.89
CA VAL A 117 8.80 -0.91 3.31
C VAL A 117 9.10 -2.18 4.10
N PHE A 118 9.09 -2.13 5.44
CA PHE A 118 9.28 -3.33 6.27
C PHE A 118 8.21 -4.40 5.99
N ILE A 119 6.94 -3.98 5.92
CA ILE A 119 5.83 -4.89 5.63
C ILE A 119 5.99 -5.51 4.24
N GLN A 120 6.40 -4.72 3.23
CA GLN A 120 6.69 -5.25 1.90
C GLN A 120 7.85 -6.23 1.91
N LEU A 121 8.94 -5.98 2.64
CA LEU A 121 10.07 -6.90 2.72
C LEU A 121 9.66 -8.25 3.32
N ILE A 122 8.82 -8.25 4.35
CA ILE A 122 8.25 -9.49 4.92
C ILE A 122 7.45 -10.23 3.84
N ALA A 123 6.58 -9.53 3.11
CA ALA A 123 5.76 -10.15 2.07
C ALA A 123 6.55 -10.67 0.87
N VAL A 124 7.61 -9.98 0.44
CA VAL A 124 8.52 -10.50 -0.60
C VAL A 124 9.24 -11.75 -0.10
N SER A 125 9.67 -11.76 1.17
CA SER A 125 10.36 -12.91 1.76
C SER A 125 9.47 -14.14 1.80
N THR A 126 8.20 -14.00 2.17
CA THR A 126 7.23 -15.11 2.16
C THR A 126 6.92 -15.60 0.74
N ALA A 127 6.82 -14.69 -0.23
CA ALA A 127 6.63 -15.04 -1.64
C ALA A 127 7.83 -15.82 -2.23
N ILE A 128 9.06 -15.43 -1.89
CA ILE A 128 10.28 -16.15 -2.28
C ILE A 128 10.30 -17.54 -1.65
N LEU A 129 9.97 -17.67 -0.36
CA LEU A 129 9.88 -18.97 0.31
C LEU A 129 8.90 -19.91 -0.39
N ASN A 130 7.72 -19.43 -0.78
CA ASN A 130 6.76 -20.24 -1.53
C ASN A 130 7.27 -20.68 -2.89
N LYS A 131 7.94 -19.79 -3.63
CA LYS A 131 8.51 -20.13 -4.93
C LYS A 131 9.58 -21.20 -4.77
N LEU A 132 10.47 -21.07 -3.79
CA LEU A 132 11.51 -22.06 -3.49
C LEU A 132 10.91 -23.41 -3.08
N SER A 133 9.79 -23.42 -2.35
CA SER A 133 9.06 -24.65 -2.02
C SER A 133 8.35 -25.29 -3.22
N THR A 134 8.03 -24.52 -4.25
CA THR A 134 7.39 -25.03 -5.48
C THR A 134 8.42 -25.58 -6.46
N ASP A 135 9.62 -24.99 -6.51
CA ASP A 135 10.69 -25.39 -7.44
C ASP A 135 11.54 -26.58 -6.90
N ASN A 136 11.53 -26.85 -5.59
CA ASN A 136 12.24 -27.99 -4.98
C ASN A 136 11.30 -29.17 -4.70
N ASP A 137 11.82 -30.41 -4.69
CA ASP A 137 11.04 -31.62 -4.45
C ASP A 137 10.14 -31.50 -3.19
N PRO A 138 8.83 -31.79 -3.30
CA PRO A 138 7.84 -31.54 -2.25
C PRO A 138 8.08 -32.39 -0.99
N THR A 139 8.81 -33.49 -1.10
CA THR A 139 9.15 -34.39 0.02
C THR A 139 10.25 -33.84 0.93
N LYS A 140 11.16 -32.99 0.43
CA LYS A 140 12.23 -32.39 1.25
C LYS A 140 11.85 -31.05 1.89
N THR A 141 10.83 -30.37 1.36
CA THR A 141 10.47 -29.01 1.76
C THR A 141 9.06 -28.86 2.33
N TRP A 142 8.44 -29.95 2.78
CA TRP A 142 7.09 -29.95 3.37
C TRP A 142 6.94 -28.83 4.42
N LEU A 143 7.80 -28.76 5.44
CA LEU A 143 7.69 -27.75 6.50
C LEU A 143 7.78 -26.31 5.96
N LEU A 144 8.72 -26.04 5.05
CA LEU A 144 8.85 -24.72 4.43
C LEU A 144 7.62 -24.35 3.61
N SER A 145 7.05 -25.31 2.87
CA SER A 145 5.84 -25.10 2.08
C SER A 145 4.64 -24.76 2.98
N ARG A 146 4.48 -25.47 4.09
CA ARG A 146 3.38 -25.23 5.04
C ARG A 146 3.50 -23.89 5.76
N ILE A 147 4.72 -23.54 6.18
CA ILE A 147 5.02 -22.24 6.80
C ILE A 147 4.81 -21.12 5.78
N GLY A 148 5.33 -21.29 4.56
CA GLY A 148 5.19 -20.32 3.47
C GLY A 148 3.73 -20.02 3.14
N GLN A 149 2.91 -21.05 2.93
CA GLN A 149 1.48 -20.89 2.64
C GLN A 149 0.74 -20.16 3.76
N THR A 150 1.01 -20.53 5.02
CA THR A 150 0.39 -19.90 6.19
C THR A 150 0.82 -18.43 6.32
N MET A 151 2.12 -18.17 6.20
CA MET A 151 2.70 -16.82 6.28
C MET A 151 2.28 -15.93 5.11
N THR A 152 1.92 -16.52 3.97
CA THR A 152 1.47 -15.76 2.80
C THR A 152 0.08 -15.19 3.00
N LEU A 153 -0.82 -15.94 3.65
CA LEU A 153 -2.12 -15.43 4.04
C LEU A 153 -1.96 -14.22 4.98
N PHE A 154 -1.18 -14.38 6.05
CA PHE A 154 -0.89 -13.30 6.98
C PHE A 154 -0.18 -12.10 6.34
N GLY A 155 0.78 -12.36 5.44
CA GLY A 155 1.50 -11.32 4.71
C GLY A 155 0.59 -10.52 3.78
N SER A 156 -0.33 -11.19 3.09
CA SER A 156 -1.33 -10.56 2.22
C SER A 156 -2.32 -9.70 3.03
N ASP A 157 -2.80 -10.22 4.15
CA ASP A 157 -3.68 -9.47 5.05
C ASP A 157 -2.97 -8.25 5.62
N LEU A 158 -1.71 -8.41 6.05
CA LEU A 158 -0.90 -7.31 6.56
C LEU A 158 -0.66 -6.25 5.47
N LEU A 159 -0.38 -6.64 4.23
CA LEU A 159 -0.24 -5.71 3.10
C LEU A 159 -1.53 -4.93 2.81
N THR A 160 -2.69 -5.59 2.93
CA THR A 160 -3.99 -4.99 2.60
C THR A 160 -4.51 -4.10 3.72
N LEU A 161 -4.33 -4.51 4.98
CA LEU A 161 -4.83 -3.81 6.15
C LEU A 161 -3.85 -2.71 6.61
N SER A 162 -2.55 -2.87 6.40
CA SER A 162 -1.58 -1.89 6.89
C SER A 162 -1.81 -0.45 6.42
N PRO A 163 -2.17 -0.14 5.16
CA PRO A 163 -2.34 1.24 4.72
C PRO A 163 -3.38 2.05 5.52
N PRO A 164 -4.64 1.60 5.72
CA PRO A 164 -5.61 2.34 6.51
C PRO A 164 -5.23 2.46 7.99
N TYR A 165 -4.71 1.39 8.62
CA TYR A 165 -4.32 1.44 10.04
C TYR A 165 -3.14 2.38 10.27
N ILE A 166 -2.09 2.30 9.44
CA ILE A 166 -0.94 3.18 9.53
C ILE A 166 -1.37 4.63 9.26
N LEU A 167 -2.30 4.90 8.32
CA LEU A 167 -2.84 6.26 8.12
C LEU A 167 -3.53 6.82 9.38
N VAL A 168 -4.35 6.02 10.08
CA VAL A 168 -5.00 6.44 11.33
C VAL A 168 -4.00 6.70 12.45
N VAL A 169 -2.96 5.86 12.55
CA VAL A 169 -1.89 6.01 13.54
C VAL A 169 -1.06 7.27 13.26
N PHE A 170 -0.68 7.56 12.02
CA PHE A 170 0.24 8.66 11.71
C PHE A 170 -0.44 10.00 11.37
N SER A 171 -1.74 10.01 11.03
CA SER A 171 -2.46 11.25 10.71
C SER A 171 -3.34 11.73 11.86
N LYS A 172 -2.92 12.81 12.54
CA LYS A 172 -3.75 13.50 13.55
C LYS A 172 -5.09 13.97 12.97
N LYS A 173 -5.13 14.38 11.70
CA LYS A 173 -6.36 14.84 11.03
C LYS A 173 -7.35 13.69 10.85
N ILE A 174 -6.88 12.54 10.34
CA ILE A 174 -7.72 11.34 10.17
C ILE A 174 -8.17 10.82 11.52
N ARG A 175 -7.29 10.77 12.52
CA ARG A 175 -7.67 10.33 13.88
C ARG A 175 -8.78 11.20 14.48
N ARG A 176 -8.76 12.51 14.25
CA ARG A 176 -9.85 13.41 14.66
C ARG A 176 -11.13 13.16 13.88
N ALA A 177 -11.05 12.98 12.56
CA ALA A 177 -12.23 12.66 11.74
C ALA A 177 -12.86 11.31 12.14
N VAL A 178 -12.05 10.27 12.34
CA VAL A 178 -12.48 8.97 12.87
C VAL A 178 -13.14 9.14 14.23
N LYS A 179 -12.51 9.88 15.16
CA LYS A 179 -13.15 10.19 16.45
C LYS A 179 -14.49 10.90 16.29
N LEU A 180 -14.64 11.85 15.38
CA LEU A 180 -15.92 12.54 15.13
C LEU A 180 -17.01 11.64 14.54
N VAL A 181 -16.62 10.62 13.77
CA VAL A 181 -17.56 9.65 13.19
C VAL A 181 -18.01 8.62 14.23
N PHE A 182 -17.10 8.14 15.09
CA PHE A 182 -17.37 7.09 16.08
C PHE A 182 -17.81 7.60 17.45
N VAL A 183 -17.35 8.79 17.84
CA VAL A 183 -17.80 9.50 19.03
C VAL A 183 -18.86 10.48 18.54
N LYS A 184 -20.14 10.15 18.78
CA LYS A 184 -21.29 11.05 18.58
C LYS A 184 -21.23 12.18 19.62
N GLU A 185 -20.18 12.98 19.60
CA GLU A 185 -20.10 14.20 20.38
C GLU A 185 -21.02 15.23 19.72
N LYS A 186 -21.97 15.77 20.51
CA LYS A 186 -22.78 16.94 20.16
C LYS A 186 -21.88 17.99 19.50
N PRO A 187 -22.37 18.73 18.49
CA PRO A 187 -21.55 19.70 17.78
C PRO A 187 -21.00 20.71 18.77
N ALA A 188 -19.73 20.54 19.14
CA ALA A 188 -18.97 21.58 19.83
C ALA A 188 -18.96 22.76 18.87
N SER A 189 -19.50 23.88 19.34
CA SER A 189 -19.52 25.16 18.64
C SER A 189 -18.22 25.38 17.88
N LEU A 190 -18.34 25.56 16.57
CA LEU A 190 -17.24 25.95 15.69
C LEU A 190 -16.49 27.11 16.35
N PRO A 191 -15.15 27.06 16.49
CA PRO A 191 -14.40 28.23 16.91
C PRO A 191 -14.66 29.37 15.90
N PRO A 192 -14.88 30.61 16.37
CA PRO A 192 -15.42 31.72 15.56
C PRO A 192 -14.55 32.16 14.38
N ASN A 193 -13.32 31.64 14.26
CA ASN A 193 -12.35 32.09 13.26
C ASN A 193 -12.46 31.43 11.88
N PHE A 194 -13.37 30.47 11.65
CA PHE A 194 -13.57 29.90 10.30
C PHE A 194 -14.60 30.66 9.45
N ARG A 195 -15.35 31.61 10.03
CA ARG A 195 -16.38 32.39 9.31
C ARG A 195 -15.88 33.74 8.79
N ALA A 196 -14.77 34.26 9.31
CA ALA A 196 -14.31 35.63 9.00
C ALA A 196 -13.61 35.77 7.64
N THR A 197 -12.97 34.72 7.10
CA THR A 197 -12.19 34.83 5.85
C THR A 197 -13.01 34.67 4.56
N ARG A 198 -14.26 34.21 4.64
CA ARG A 198 -15.15 34.14 3.46
C ARG A 198 -16.02 35.40 3.26
N SER A 199 -16.16 36.24 4.28
CA SER A 199 -16.94 37.49 4.20
C SER A 199 -16.13 38.67 3.65
N ALA A 200 -14.82 38.71 3.90
CA ALA A 200 -13.98 39.85 3.49
C ALA A 200 -13.69 39.90 1.97
N ASN A 201 -13.67 38.76 1.26
CA ASN A 201 -13.38 38.71 -0.18
C ASN A 201 -14.62 38.85 -1.10
N SER A 202 -15.83 38.97 -0.54
CA SER A 202 -17.06 39.17 -1.33
C SER A 202 -17.40 40.65 -1.55
N LYS A 203 -16.63 41.60 -1.00
CA LYS A 203 -16.89 43.05 -1.14
C LYS A 203 -15.86 43.80 -2.01
N ALA A 204 -14.92 43.11 -2.65
CA ALA A 204 -13.85 43.74 -3.45
C ALA A 204 -13.97 43.52 -4.97
N ILE A 205 -15.10 43.00 -5.45
CA ILE A 205 -15.38 42.90 -6.90
C ILE A 205 -16.81 43.41 -7.11
N GLY A 206 -16.90 44.71 -7.38
CA GLY A 206 -18.16 45.38 -7.65
C GLY A 206 -17.91 46.86 -7.92
N TRP A 207 -17.71 47.15 -9.21
CA TRP A 207 -17.53 48.46 -9.87
C TRP A 207 -16.16 49.11 -9.75
#